data_AF-A0AAV4H7L0-F1
#
_entry.id   AF-A0AAV4H7L0-F1
#
_cell.length_a   1.000
_cell.length_b   1.000
_cell.length_c   1.000
_cell.angle_alpha   90.00
_cell.angle_beta   90.00
_cell.angle_gamma   90.00
#
_symmetry.space_group_name_H-M   'P 1'
#
loop_
_entity.id
_entity.type
_entity.pdbx_description
1 polymer ?
#
loop_
_entity_poly.entity_id
_entity_poly.type
_entity_poly.pdbx_seq_one_letter_code
_entity_poly.pdbx_strand_id
1 'polypeptide(L)'
;MPVLGTLQQGSSLYRNKGKQCMGNSLAAFTHHEPKPASTWDSSNIDTILIIGDNLHTKLFKHSSVTYPKMSDFPMKCEISGYEVDIHNGDSYFGLLDSTEDCPPYFCPKTSLSMISKLAVLIASAIMKNENKFYIFDPHSRSVDGMACSEGLQF
;
A
#
# COMPACT_ATOMS: atom_id res chain seq x y z
N MET A 1 16.29 7.95 -5.23
CA MET A 1 16.34 6.60 -5.84
C MET A 1 15.32 5.75 -5.12
N PRO A 2 14.43 5.02 -5.82
CA PRO A 2 13.49 4.13 -5.17
C PRO A 2 14.22 2.99 -4.45
N VAL A 3 13.66 2.51 -3.35
CA VAL A 3 14.09 1.25 -2.71
C VAL A 3 13.23 0.16 -3.30
N LEU A 4 13.86 -0.88 -3.84
CA LEU A 4 13.19 -1.98 -4.52
C LEU A 4 13.40 -3.26 -3.72
N GLY A 5 12.33 -4.05 -3.58
CA GLY A 5 12.43 -5.41 -3.06
C GLY A 5 13.15 -6.33 -4.04
N THR A 6 13.52 -7.52 -3.57
CA THR A 6 13.95 -8.61 -4.46
C THR A 6 12.74 -9.38 -5.01
N LEU A 7 11.57 -9.19 -4.40
CA LEU A 7 10.30 -9.76 -4.77
C LEU A 7 9.29 -8.67 -5.15
N GLN A 8 8.26 -9.09 -5.89
CA GLN A 8 7.10 -8.26 -6.26
C GLN A 8 5.83 -9.08 -6.09
N GLN A 9 4.67 -8.47 -5.87
CA GLN A 9 3.45 -9.21 -5.48
C GLN A 9 3.01 -10.31 -6.46
N GLY A 10 3.45 -10.21 -7.72
CA GLY A 10 3.30 -11.18 -8.79
C GLY A 10 4.31 -12.33 -8.75
N SER A 11 5.13 -12.47 -7.71
CA SER A 11 6.06 -13.59 -7.54
C SER A 11 5.29 -14.90 -7.35
N SER A 12 5.81 -16.00 -7.91
CA SER A 12 5.25 -17.34 -7.72
C SER A 12 5.35 -17.86 -6.29
N LEU A 13 6.14 -17.20 -5.44
CA LEU A 13 6.28 -17.53 -4.02
C LEU A 13 5.01 -17.20 -3.22
N TYR A 14 4.19 -16.26 -3.69
CA TYR A 14 3.00 -15.79 -2.98
C TYR A 14 1.78 -16.63 -3.29
N ARG A 15 1.00 -16.98 -2.27
CA ARG A 15 -0.23 -17.77 -2.42
C ARG A 15 -1.30 -16.99 -3.17
N ASN A 16 -1.39 -15.69 -2.92
CA ASN A 16 -2.42 -14.82 -3.49
C ASN A 16 -1.86 -13.91 -4.57
N LYS A 17 -0.82 -14.37 -5.29
CA LYS A 17 -0.12 -13.65 -6.36
C LYS A 17 -1.04 -12.70 -7.16
N GLY A 18 -0.77 -11.41 -7.08
CA GLY A 18 -1.48 -10.34 -7.81
C GLY A 18 -2.82 -9.89 -7.20
N LYS A 19 -3.27 -10.48 -6.08
CA LYS A 19 -4.56 -10.18 -5.42
C LYS A 19 -4.37 -9.54 -4.04
N GLN A 20 -3.17 -9.58 -3.50
CA GLN A 20 -2.84 -9.16 -2.15
C GLN A 20 -2.42 -7.70 -2.02
N CYS A 21 -2.58 -6.87 -3.05
CA CYS A 21 -2.15 -5.47 -3.07
C CYS A 21 -2.70 -4.62 -1.91
N MET A 22 -3.97 -4.81 -1.53
CA MET A 22 -4.56 -4.13 -0.37
C MET A 22 -3.94 -4.59 0.95
N GLY A 23 -3.69 -5.89 1.09
CA GLY A 23 -2.99 -6.45 2.25
C GLY A 23 -1.55 -5.94 2.36
N ASN A 24 -0.84 -5.86 1.23
CA ASN A 24 0.50 -5.29 1.16
C ASN A 24 0.51 -3.80 1.54
N SER A 25 -0.47 -3.03 1.07
CA SER A 25 -0.59 -1.60 1.41
C SER A 25 -0.77 -1.40 2.91
N LEU A 26 -1.63 -2.22 3.54
CA LEU A 26 -1.85 -2.13 4.98
C LEU A 26 -0.65 -2.62 5.78
N ALA A 27 0.02 -3.69 5.34
CA ALA A 27 1.27 -4.15 5.92
C ALA A 27 2.38 -3.09 5.85
N ALA A 28 2.50 -2.39 4.73
CA ALA A 28 3.46 -1.29 4.55
C ALA A 28 3.20 -0.16 5.55
N PHE A 29 1.93 0.21 5.72
CA PHE A 29 1.54 1.21 6.72
C PHE A 29 1.89 0.78 8.14
N THR A 30 1.51 -0.44 8.55
CA THR A 30 1.84 -0.94 9.89
C THR A 30 3.35 -1.03 10.12
N HIS A 31 4.13 -1.34 9.08
CA HIS A 31 5.59 -1.36 9.17
C HIS A 31 6.20 0.06 9.29
N HIS A 32 5.53 1.07 8.73
CA HIS A 32 5.99 2.46 8.73
C HIS A 32 6.01 3.11 10.11
N GLU A 33 5.03 2.80 10.97
CA GLU A 33 4.90 3.41 12.30
C GLU A 33 6.16 3.15 13.18
N PRO A 34 6.63 1.90 13.38
CA PRO A 34 7.85 1.65 14.16
C PRO A 34 9.15 1.87 13.38
N LYS A 35 9.12 1.78 12.03
CA LYS A 35 10.29 1.96 11.17
C LYS A 35 9.91 2.84 9.96
N PRO A 36 10.30 4.13 9.94
CA PRO A 36 9.86 5.03 8.88
C PRO A 36 10.40 4.61 7.52
N ALA A 37 9.59 4.81 6.48
CA ALA A 37 9.89 4.38 5.10
C ALA A 37 11.19 4.94 4.53
N SER A 38 11.68 6.07 5.05
CA SER A 38 13.00 6.63 4.72
C SER A 38 14.18 5.72 5.10
N THR A 39 13.95 4.74 5.97
CA THR A 39 14.97 3.81 6.49
C THR A 39 14.82 2.39 5.95
N TRP A 40 13.88 2.19 5.01
CA TRP A 40 13.63 0.88 4.43
C TRP A 40 14.73 0.48 3.46
N ASP A 41 15.05 -0.80 3.47
CA ASP A 41 15.87 -1.49 2.51
C ASP A 41 15.06 -2.56 1.75
N SER A 42 15.68 -3.24 0.79
CA SER A 42 15.04 -4.31 0.01
C SER A 42 14.44 -5.41 0.88
N SER A 43 15.10 -5.77 2.00
CA SER A 43 14.58 -6.78 2.92
C SER A 43 13.31 -6.34 3.62
N ASN A 44 13.16 -5.04 3.93
CA ASN A 44 11.92 -4.52 4.49
C ASN A 44 10.78 -4.60 3.47
N ILE A 45 11.06 -4.26 2.20
CA ILE A 45 10.07 -4.38 1.12
C ILE A 45 9.59 -5.83 0.97
N ASP A 46 10.51 -6.79 0.94
CA ASP A 46 10.16 -8.21 0.82
C ASP A 46 9.35 -8.71 2.04
N THR A 47 9.74 -8.27 3.24
CA THR A 47 9.02 -8.59 4.48
C THR A 47 7.59 -8.06 4.45
N ILE A 48 7.39 -6.82 4.00
CA ILE A 48 6.08 -6.19 3.84
C ILE A 48 5.20 -7.01 2.89
N LEU A 49 5.75 -7.44 1.74
CA LEU A 49 5.02 -8.27 0.77
C LEU A 49 4.63 -9.64 1.34
N ILE A 50 5.50 -10.27 2.12
CA ILE A 50 5.20 -11.55 2.80
C ILE A 50 4.08 -11.38 3.84
N ILE A 51 4.17 -10.34 4.67
CA ILE A 51 3.14 -10.02 5.67
C ILE A 51 1.80 -9.74 4.98
N GLY A 52 1.81 -8.98 3.89
CA GLY A 52 0.59 -8.65 3.14
C GLY A 52 -0.07 -9.85 2.47
N ASP A 53 0.71 -10.79 1.90
CA ASP A 53 0.19 -12.06 1.36
C ASP A 53 -0.43 -12.92 2.48
N ASN A 54 0.24 -13.03 3.61
CA ASN A 54 -0.26 -13.76 4.78
C ASN A 54 -1.55 -13.13 5.33
N LEU A 55 -1.60 -11.80 5.43
CA LEU A 55 -2.78 -11.06 5.86
C LEU A 55 -3.96 -11.30 4.93
N HIS A 56 -3.72 -11.23 3.61
CA HIS A 56 -4.76 -11.52 2.62
C HIS A 56 -5.31 -12.94 2.77
N THR A 57 -4.45 -13.95 2.92
CA THR A 57 -4.91 -15.32 3.22
C THR A 57 -5.69 -15.38 4.53
N LYS A 58 -5.19 -14.80 5.63
CA LYS A 58 -5.84 -14.85 6.95
C LYS A 58 -7.27 -14.32 6.89
N LEU A 59 -7.48 -13.23 6.15
CA LEU A 59 -8.78 -12.55 6.08
C LEU A 59 -9.71 -13.11 5.00
N PHE A 60 -9.18 -13.52 3.85
CA PHE A 60 -10.00 -13.79 2.66
C PHE A 60 -9.93 -15.23 2.14
N LYS A 61 -9.20 -16.15 2.79
CA LYS A 61 -9.10 -17.57 2.36
C LYS A 61 -10.44 -18.27 2.13
N HIS A 62 -11.46 -17.91 2.92
CA HIS A 62 -12.80 -18.48 2.82
C HIS A 62 -13.83 -17.49 2.28
N SER A 63 -13.38 -16.34 1.78
CA SER A 63 -14.22 -15.29 1.20
C SER A 63 -14.41 -15.50 -0.29
N SER A 64 -15.53 -15.04 -0.84
CA SER A 64 -15.74 -14.90 -2.28
C SER A 64 -15.04 -13.65 -2.86
N VAL A 65 -14.53 -12.76 -2.00
CA VAL A 65 -13.85 -11.52 -2.39
C VAL A 65 -12.46 -11.83 -2.95
N THR A 66 -12.27 -11.56 -4.24
CA THR A 66 -10.98 -11.76 -4.92
C THR A 66 -10.07 -10.53 -4.83
N TYR A 67 -10.64 -9.32 -4.91
CA TYR A 67 -9.92 -8.05 -4.83
C TYR A 67 -10.55 -7.20 -3.74
N PRO A 68 -10.07 -7.32 -2.49
CA PRO A 68 -10.67 -6.63 -1.36
C PRO A 68 -10.41 -5.13 -1.42
N LYS A 69 -11.44 -4.36 -1.08
CA LYS A 69 -11.37 -2.93 -0.79
C LYS A 69 -11.06 -2.72 0.68
N MET A 70 -10.65 -1.52 1.08
CA MET A 70 -10.45 -1.20 2.50
C MET A 70 -11.70 -1.45 3.36
N SER A 71 -12.91 -1.27 2.80
CA SER A 71 -14.17 -1.59 3.47
C SER A 71 -14.39 -3.08 3.76
N ASP A 72 -13.67 -3.97 3.07
CA ASP A 72 -13.78 -5.41 3.25
C ASP A 72 -12.86 -5.92 4.37
N PHE A 73 -11.95 -5.08 4.87
CA PHE A 73 -11.09 -5.40 6.00
C PHE A 73 -11.86 -5.19 7.31
N PRO A 74 -11.65 -6.06 8.32
CA PRO A 74 -12.26 -5.86 9.63
C PRO A 74 -11.70 -4.60 10.29
N MET A 75 -12.54 -3.90 11.06
CA MET A 75 -12.13 -2.69 11.79
C MET A 75 -11.01 -2.94 12.80
N LYS A 76 -10.81 -4.19 13.22
CA LYS A 76 -9.70 -4.62 14.07
C LYS A 76 -9.05 -5.83 13.46
N CYS A 77 -7.73 -5.80 13.29
CA CYS A 77 -6.97 -6.99 12.92
C CYS A 77 -5.56 -6.95 13.49
N GLU A 78 -4.94 -8.12 13.52
CA GLU A 78 -3.54 -8.27 13.90
C GLU A 78 -2.68 -8.32 12.63
N ILE A 79 -1.71 -7.41 12.55
CA ILE A 79 -0.76 -7.30 11.43
C ILE A 79 0.65 -7.26 12.00
N SER A 80 1.48 -8.24 11.63
CA SER A 80 2.87 -8.34 12.10
C SER A 80 3.00 -8.34 13.64
N GLY A 81 2.03 -8.92 14.36
CA GLY A 81 1.99 -8.96 15.82
C GLY A 81 1.46 -7.70 16.50
N TYR A 82 1.07 -6.67 15.74
CA TYR A 82 0.42 -5.47 16.27
C TYR A 82 -1.10 -5.58 16.11
N GLU A 83 -1.84 -5.22 17.15
CA GLU A 83 -3.28 -4.93 17.02
C GLU A 83 -3.46 -3.58 16.33
N VAL A 84 -4.16 -3.59 15.20
CA VAL A 84 -4.40 -2.42 14.36
C VAL A 84 -5.90 -2.13 14.32
N ASP A 85 -6.26 -0.93 14.78
CA ASP A 85 -7.60 -0.36 14.60
C ASP A 85 -7.65 0.38 13.25
N ILE A 86 -8.47 -0.12 12.33
CA ILE A 86 -8.69 0.45 11.00
C ILE A 86 -9.91 1.36 11.05
N HIS A 87 -9.68 2.64 10.82
CA HIS A 87 -10.73 3.65 10.66
C HIS A 87 -10.71 4.16 9.22
N ASN A 88 -11.76 3.86 8.45
CA ASN A 88 -11.90 4.39 7.10
C ASN A 88 -12.20 5.89 7.16
N GLY A 89 -11.33 6.70 6.55
CA GLY A 89 -11.57 8.12 6.34
C GLY A 89 -12.42 8.40 5.11
N ASP A 90 -12.55 9.69 4.77
CA ASP A 90 -13.25 10.12 3.55
C ASP A 90 -12.53 9.65 2.28
N SER A 91 -13.32 9.41 1.23
CA SER A 91 -12.79 9.13 -0.11
C SER A 91 -12.70 10.43 -0.91
N TYR A 92 -11.52 10.71 -1.44
CA TYR A 92 -11.26 11.87 -2.29
C TYR A 92 -11.13 11.43 -3.74
N PHE A 93 -11.80 12.15 -4.64
CA PHE A 93 -11.78 11.90 -6.08
C PHE A 93 -11.31 13.16 -6.80
N GLY A 94 -10.63 13.04 -7.93
CA GLY A 94 -10.15 14.20 -8.67
C GLY A 94 -9.36 13.84 -9.92
N LEU A 95 -9.06 14.84 -10.73
CA LEU A 95 -8.15 14.74 -11.85
C LEU A 95 -6.73 15.13 -11.42
N LEU A 96 -5.73 14.41 -11.92
CA LEU A 96 -4.34 14.60 -11.53
C LEU A 96 -3.77 15.96 -11.98
N ASP A 97 -4.27 16.49 -13.09
CA ASP A 97 -3.89 17.77 -13.69
C ASP A 97 -4.73 18.95 -13.19
N SER A 98 -5.76 18.70 -12.37
CA SER A 98 -6.54 19.78 -11.78
C SER A 98 -5.68 20.56 -10.79
N THR A 99 -5.70 21.88 -10.91
CA THR A 99 -5.05 22.80 -9.95
C THR A 99 -6.05 23.40 -8.97
N GLU A 100 -7.35 23.21 -9.20
CA GLU A 100 -8.43 23.78 -8.42
C GLU A 100 -9.38 22.68 -7.91
N ASP A 101 -10.03 22.96 -6.78
CA ASP A 101 -11.04 22.08 -6.21
C ASP A 101 -12.41 22.44 -6.79
N CYS A 102 -13.17 21.42 -7.19
CA CYS A 102 -14.55 21.55 -7.64
C CYS A 102 -15.36 20.40 -7.00
N PRO A 103 -15.87 20.58 -5.77
CA PRO A 103 -16.58 19.53 -5.04
C PRO A 103 -17.63 18.83 -5.93
N PRO A 104 -17.65 17.49 -5.97
CA PRO A 104 -16.97 16.55 -5.07
C PRO A 104 -15.51 16.21 -5.45
N TYR A 105 -14.93 16.89 -6.44
CA TYR A 105 -13.57 16.65 -6.92
C TYR A 105 -12.53 17.57 -6.27
N PHE A 106 -11.40 17.01 -5.86
CA PHE A 106 -10.30 17.73 -5.21
C PHE A 106 -9.01 17.54 -6.00
N CYS A 107 -8.20 18.60 -6.11
CA CYS A 107 -6.89 18.52 -6.72
C CYS A 107 -5.95 17.64 -5.86
N PRO A 108 -4.86 17.08 -6.44
CA PRO A 108 -3.92 16.25 -5.69
C PRO A 108 -3.29 16.98 -4.51
N LYS A 109 -3.02 18.28 -4.64
CA LYS A 109 -2.43 19.08 -3.57
C LYS A 109 -3.34 19.14 -2.34
N THR A 110 -4.62 19.45 -2.53
CA THR A 110 -5.61 19.48 -1.44
C THR A 110 -5.76 18.09 -0.83
N SER A 111 -5.95 17.06 -1.67
CA SER A 111 -6.14 15.67 -1.21
C SER A 111 -4.95 15.16 -0.39
N LEU A 112 -3.71 15.41 -0.83
CA LEU A 112 -2.50 15.02 -0.09
C LEU A 112 -2.35 15.78 1.23
N SER A 113 -2.77 17.05 1.29
CA SER A 113 -2.70 17.85 2.52
C SER A 113 -3.63 17.33 3.62
N MET A 114 -4.73 16.68 3.24
CA MET A 114 -5.72 16.09 4.14
C MET A 114 -5.26 14.73 4.71
N ILE A 115 -4.21 14.13 4.15
CA ILE A 115 -3.64 12.88 4.67
C ILE A 115 -2.95 13.18 6.01
N SER A 116 -3.50 12.63 7.08
CA SER A 116 -2.92 12.70 8.42
C SER A 116 -1.82 11.67 8.63
N LYS A 117 -2.06 10.42 8.20
CA LYS A 117 -1.13 9.29 8.35
C LYS A 117 -0.98 8.43 7.10
N LEU A 118 -2.11 7.89 6.62
CA LEU A 118 -2.17 6.96 5.48
C LEU A 118 -3.27 7.38 4.51
N ALA A 119 -2.98 7.28 3.22
CA ALA A 119 -4.00 7.10 2.20
C ALA A 119 -3.68 5.86 1.36
N VAL A 120 -4.72 5.24 0.81
CA VAL A 120 -4.60 4.13 -0.13
C VAL A 120 -5.06 4.63 -1.49
N LEU A 121 -4.13 4.71 -2.44
CA LEU A 121 -4.39 5.13 -3.82
C LEU A 121 -4.23 3.93 -4.73
N ILE A 122 -5.32 3.43 -5.31
CA ILE A 122 -5.31 2.35 -6.32
C ILE A 122 -4.41 1.18 -5.89
N ALA A 123 -4.60 0.73 -4.64
CA ALA A 123 -3.83 -0.36 -4.01
C ALA A 123 -2.32 -0.13 -3.83
N SER A 124 -1.89 1.13 -3.80
CA SER A 124 -0.61 1.59 -3.24
C SER A 124 -0.83 2.35 -1.94
N ALA A 125 0.11 2.27 -1.01
CA ALA A 125 0.06 3.00 0.24
C ALA A 125 0.83 4.32 0.14
N ILE A 126 0.17 5.43 0.47
CA ILE A 126 0.78 6.75 0.64
C ILE A 126 0.91 7.01 2.13
N MET A 127 2.14 7.02 2.62
CA MET A 127 2.46 7.25 4.04
C MET A 127 3.08 8.63 4.20
N LYS A 128 2.70 9.33 5.26
CA LYS A 128 3.24 10.65 5.59
C LYS A 128 4.11 10.56 6.83
N ASN A 129 5.33 11.08 6.74
CA ASN A 129 6.19 11.31 7.91
C ASN A 129 6.75 12.73 7.83
N GLU A 130 6.50 13.53 8.87
CA GLU A 130 6.79 14.96 8.92
C GLU A 130 6.21 15.69 7.68
N ASN A 131 7.08 16.34 6.89
CA ASN A 131 6.73 17.07 5.67
C ASN A 131 7.02 16.26 4.39
N LYS A 132 7.18 14.94 4.49
CA LYS A 132 7.50 14.05 3.37
C LYS A 132 6.42 13.00 3.18
N PHE A 133 6.18 12.67 1.92
CA PHE A 133 5.32 11.56 1.52
C PHE A 133 6.17 10.43 0.96
N TYR A 134 5.77 9.20 1.28
CA TYR A 134 6.37 7.97 0.79
C TYR A 134 5.28 7.16 0.12
N ILE A 135 5.59 6.58 -1.04
CA ILE A 135 4.67 5.72 -1.77
C ILE A 135 5.26 4.32 -1.74
N PHE A 136 4.48 3.37 -1.23
CA PHE A 136 4.74 1.95 -1.39
C PHE A 136 3.82 1.40 -2.47
N ASP A 137 4.43 0.80 -3.49
CA ASP A 137 3.73 0.20 -4.61
C ASP A 137 4.11 -1.28 -4.70
N PRO A 138 3.16 -2.21 -4.45
CA PRO A 138 3.47 -3.64 -4.41
C PRO A 138 3.65 -4.26 -5.81
N HIS A 139 3.33 -3.52 -6.87
CA HIS A 139 3.42 -3.99 -8.23
C HIS A 139 4.86 -3.95 -8.73
N SER A 140 5.10 -4.68 -9.82
CA SER A 140 6.39 -4.70 -10.49
C SER A 140 6.78 -3.30 -11.02
N ARG A 141 7.99 -2.85 -10.66
CA ARG A 141 8.56 -1.56 -11.05
C ARG A 141 10.01 -1.72 -11.53
N SER A 142 10.45 -0.87 -12.46
CA SER A 142 11.84 -0.79 -12.92
C SER A 142 12.73 -0.09 -11.89
N VAL A 143 14.05 -0.05 -12.16
CA VAL A 143 15.03 0.72 -11.35
C VAL A 143 14.70 2.20 -11.22
N ASP A 144 13.99 2.76 -12.20
CA ASP A 144 13.54 4.15 -12.21
C ASP A 144 12.17 4.33 -11.52
N GLY A 145 11.57 3.25 -11.01
CA GLY A 145 10.23 3.26 -10.41
C GLY A 145 9.09 3.25 -11.42
N MET A 146 9.36 2.94 -12.69
CA MET A 146 8.33 2.89 -13.74
C MET A 146 7.62 1.53 -13.77
N ALA A 147 6.37 1.48 -14.22
CA ALA A 147 5.64 0.22 -14.37
C ALA A 147 6.41 -0.74 -15.31
N CYS A 148 6.56 -2.00 -14.88
CA CYS A 148 7.26 -3.05 -15.63
C CYS A 148 6.51 -4.37 -15.50
N SER A 149 6.58 -5.24 -16.51
CA SER A 149 5.94 -6.57 -16.46
C SER A 149 6.70 -7.55 -15.55
N GLU A 150 8.02 -7.41 -15.42
CA GLU A 150 8.88 -8.42 -14.80
C GLU A 150 9.63 -7.94 -13.54
N GLY A 151 9.80 -6.63 -13.38
CA GLY A 151 10.43 -6.03 -12.20
C GLY A 151 11.95 -6.15 -12.26
N LEU A 152 12.64 -5.93 -11.14
CA LEU A 152 14.03 -6.33 -11.02
C LEU A 152 14.10 -7.86 -10.90
N GLN A 153 14.60 -8.53 -11.94
CA GLN A 153 15.04 -9.92 -11.85
C GLN A 153 16.53 -9.93 -11.53
N PHE A 154 16.90 -10.63 -10.46
CA PHE A 154 18.29 -11.02 -10.16
C PHE A 154 18.48 -12.49 -10.53
#